data_AF-A0A150RWT5-F1
#
_entry.id   AF-A0A150RWT5-F1
#
_cell.length_a   1.000
_cell.length_b   1.000
_cell.length_c   1.000
_cell.angle_alpha   90.00
_cell.angle_beta   90.00
_cell.angle_gamma   90.00
#
_symmetry.space_group_name_H-M   'P 1'
#
loop_
_entity.id
_entity.type
_entity.pdbx_description
1 polymer ?
#
loop_
_entity_poly.entity_id
_entity_poly.type
_entity_poly.pdbx_seq_one_letter_code
_entity_poly.pdbx_strand_id
1 'polypeptide(L)'
;MRSQTDEATADEHLRATRAYYDEFSARYEDRRGGRDVGGYHDLVDALEVDFVRRFGEGRDVLEVGCGTGLLLARIGAFARSARGVDLSPGMLEHARERGLDVVEGSATTLPFADESFDVACSFKVLAHVEDVRRALSEMARVVRPGGHVIAEFYNPYSLRGLVKKLGPAGAISDQTRESAVYTRFDAPRAAAALMPEGVRVVAARGVRIVTP
;
A
#
# COMPACT_ATOMS: atom_id res chain seq x y z
N MET A 1 20.14 -3.11 17.43
CA MET A 1 21.03 -3.97 16.62
C MET A 1 20.23 -5.24 16.33
N ARG A 2 19.68 -5.40 15.12
CA ARG A 2 18.95 -6.64 14.74
C ARG A 2 19.99 -7.77 14.62
N SER A 3 19.60 -9.00 14.92
CA SER A 3 20.49 -10.15 14.73
C SER A 3 20.60 -10.49 13.24
N GLN A 4 21.70 -11.12 12.81
CA GLN A 4 21.86 -11.58 11.42
C GLN A 4 20.73 -12.55 10.98
N THR A 5 20.12 -13.26 11.94
CA THR A 5 18.99 -14.14 11.70
C THR A 5 17.72 -13.37 11.38
N ASP A 6 17.47 -12.24 12.06
CA ASP A 6 16.29 -11.40 11.81
C ASP A 6 16.34 -10.71 10.43
N GLU A 7 17.54 -10.33 9.98
CA GLU A 7 17.74 -9.75 8.65
C GLU A 7 17.55 -10.78 7.54
N ALA A 8 18.07 -12.00 7.72
CA ALA A 8 17.91 -13.09 6.74
C ALA A 8 16.43 -13.48 6.53
N THR A 9 15.65 -13.52 7.61
CA THR A 9 14.20 -13.83 7.54
C THR A 9 13.40 -12.71 6.87
N ALA A 10 13.70 -11.45 7.17
CA ALA A 10 13.03 -10.31 6.51
C ALA A 10 13.29 -10.28 4.99
N ASP A 11 14.52 -10.59 4.59
CA ASP A 11 14.92 -10.71 3.18
C ASP A 11 14.20 -11.87 2.46
N GLU A 12 13.98 -12.98 3.15
CA GLU A 12 13.22 -14.12 2.62
C GLU A 12 11.74 -13.77 2.40
N HIS A 13 11.10 -13.11 3.37
CA HIS A 13 9.72 -12.65 3.23
C HIS A 13 9.55 -11.61 2.12
N LEU A 14 10.50 -10.69 1.97
CA LEU A 14 10.48 -9.71 0.89
C LEU A 14 10.56 -10.41 -0.49
N ARG A 15 11.45 -11.40 -0.64
CA ARG A 15 11.56 -12.23 -1.85
C ARG A 15 10.26 -13.01 -2.13
N ALA A 16 9.67 -13.62 -1.10
CA ALA A 16 8.41 -14.35 -1.24
C ALA A 16 7.25 -13.43 -1.64
N THR A 17 7.16 -12.24 -1.04
CA THR A 17 6.15 -11.24 -1.36
C THR A 17 6.29 -10.75 -2.80
N ARG A 18 7.53 -10.48 -3.25
CA ARG A 18 7.82 -10.12 -4.64
C ARG A 18 7.35 -11.20 -5.62
N ALA A 19 7.80 -12.44 -5.42
CA ALA A 19 7.46 -13.55 -6.29
C ALA A 19 5.93 -13.77 -6.37
N TYR A 20 5.24 -13.65 -5.24
CA TYR A 20 3.78 -13.73 -5.18
C TYR A 20 3.11 -12.66 -6.04
N TYR A 21 3.49 -11.38 -5.90
CA TYR A 21 2.86 -10.30 -6.67
C TYR A 21 3.25 -10.32 -8.15
N ASP A 22 4.45 -10.79 -8.49
CA ASP A 22 4.86 -11.02 -9.88
C ASP A 22 3.98 -12.07 -10.56
N GLU A 23 3.75 -13.23 -9.93
CA GLU A 23 2.82 -14.25 -10.44
C GLU A 23 1.37 -13.73 -10.47
N PHE A 24 0.99 -12.98 -9.43
CA PHE A 24 -0.38 -12.51 -9.28
C PHE A 24 -0.76 -11.37 -10.24
N SER A 25 0.23 -10.61 -10.74
CA SER A 25 0.04 -9.45 -11.61
C SER A 25 -0.92 -9.71 -12.77
N ALA A 26 -0.74 -10.83 -13.48
CA ALA A 26 -1.53 -11.21 -14.66
C ALA A 26 -3.04 -11.40 -14.40
N ARG A 27 -3.46 -11.63 -13.14
CA ARG A 27 -4.86 -11.81 -12.76
C ARG A 27 -5.34 -10.77 -11.75
N TYR A 28 -4.49 -9.80 -11.41
CA TYR A 28 -4.74 -8.86 -10.31
C TYR A 28 -6.01 -8.05 -10.55
N GLU A 29 -6.12 -7.41 -11.71
CA GLU A 29 -7.26 -6.53 -12.02
C GLU A 29 -8.56 -7.32 -12.16
N ASP A 30 -8.55 -8.48 -12.82
CA ASP A 30 -9.71 -9.36 -12.92
C ASP A 30 -10.25 -9.77 -11.54
N ARG A 31 -9.35 -10.11 -10.60
CA ARG A 31 -9.75 -10.43 -9.21
C ARG A 31 -10.27 -9.24 -8.44
N ARG A 32 -9.92 -8.02 -8.83
CA ARG A 32 -10.47 -6.78 -8.25
C ARG A 32 -11.82 -6.39 -8.86
N GLY A 33 -12.43 -7.25 -9.68
CA GLY A 33 -13.69 -6.98 -10.36
C GLY A 33 -13.51 -6.48 -11.78
N GLY A 34 -12.30 -6.51 -12.34
CA GLY A 34 -12.01 -6.04 -13.69
C GLY A 34 -12.38 -4.57 -13.89
N ARG A 35 -13.18 -4.28 -14.93
CA ARG A 35 -13.73 -2.93 -15.22
C ARG A 35 -15.15 -2.73 -14.65
N ASP A 36 -15.49 -3.36 -13.53
CA ASP A 36 -16.79 -3.19 -12.86
C ASP A 36 -16.90 -1.80 -12.20
N VAL A 37 -17.23 -0.80 -13.02
CA VAL A 37 -17.43 0.59 -12.60
C VAL A 37 -18.60 0.66 -11.60
N GLY A 38 -18.35 1.25 -10.43
CA GLY A 38 -19.32 1.30 -9.33
C GLY A 38 -19.34 0.05 -8.43
N GLY A 39 -18.51 -0.96 -8.72
CA GLY A 39 -18.33 -2.12 -7.86
C GLY A 39 -17.61 -1.80 -6.54
N TYR A 40 -17.52 -2.80 -5.66
CA TYR A 40 -16.92 -2.66 -4.31
C TYR A 40 -15.51 -2.06 -4.34
N HIS A 41 -14.64 -2.57 -5.22
CA HIS A 41 -13.26 -2.11 -5.30
C HIS A 41 -13.14 -0.70 -5.87
N ASP A 42 -13.96 -0.33 -6.85
CA ASP A 42 -13.99 1.01 -7.40
C ASP A 42 -14.48 2.04 -6.37
N LEU A 43 -15.48 1.68 -5.57
CA LEU A 43 -15.94 2.52 -4.45
C LEU A 43 -14.82 2.75 -3.42
N VAL A 44 -14.09 1.69 -3.03
CA VAL A 44 -12.96 1.81 -2.10
C VAL A 44 -11.88 2.71 -2.69
N ASP A 45 -11.50 2.48 -3.94
CA ASP A 45 -10.47 3.27 -4.62
C ASP A 45 -10.90 4.74 -4.76
N ALA A 46 -12.18 5.02 -4.98
CA ALA A 46 -12.70 6.38 -4.99
C ALA A 46 -12.56 7.08 -3.63
N LEU A 47 -12.85 6.38 -2.54
CA LEU A 47 -12.70 6.94 -1.19
C LEU A 47 -11.24 7.20 -0.82
N GLU A 48 -10.33 6.34 -1.25
CA GLU A 48 -8.88 6.49 -1.06
C GLU A 48 -8.36 7.68 -1.86
N VAL A 49 -8.70 7.74 -3.15
CA VAL A 49 -8.31 8.84 -4.05
C VAL A 49 -8.84 10.19 -3.56
N ASP A 50 -10.10 10.25 -3.09
CA ASP A 50 -10.65 11.47 -2.49
C ASP A 50 -9.91 11.90 -1.22
N PHE A 51 -9.41 10.94 -0.44
CA PHE A 51 -8.63 11.25 0.75
C PHE A 51 -7.23 11.77 0.37
N VAL A 52 -6.60 11.22 -0.67
CA VAL A 52 -5.36 11.77 -1.23
C VAL A 52 -5.60 13.17 -1.76
N ARG A 53 -6.67 13.40 -2.52
CA ARG A 53 -7.00 14.70 -3.13
C ARG A 53 -7.00 15.85 -2.13
N ARG A 54 -7.53 15.62 -0.92
CA ARG A 54 -7.56 16.62 0.16
C ARG A 54 -6.18 17.22 0.47
N PHE A 55 -5.11 16.47 0.30
CA PHE A 55 -3.74 16.90 0.60
C PHE A 55 -2.83 16.98 -0.64
N GLY A 56 -3.19 16.30 -1.73
CA GLY A 56 -2.37 16.10 -2.92
C GLY A 56 -2.75 16.97 -4.14
N GLU A 57 -3.86 17.72 -4.10
CA GLU A 57 -4.26 18.63 -5.19
C GLU A 57 -3.14 19.64 -5.52
N GLY A 58 -2.64 19.61 -6.76
CA GLY A 58 -1.54 20.47 -7.21
C GLY A 58 -0.20 20.24 -6.50
N ARG A 59 0.02 19.06 -5.90
CA ARG A 59 1.23 18.68 -5.15
C ARG A 59 2.02 17.56 -5.82
N ASP A 60 3.25 17.34 -5.36
CA ASP A 60 4.05 16.17 -5.74
C ASP A 60 3.67 14.97 -4.85
N VAL A 61 3.13 13.92 -5.45
CA VAL A 61 2.58 12.75 -4.75
C VAL A 61 3.35 11.48 -5.09
N LEU A 62 3.74 10.73 -4.06
CA LEU A 62 4.27 9.37 -4.17
C LEU A 62 3.20 8.35 -3.75
N GLU A 63 2.96 7.33 -4.56
CA GLU A 63 2.24 6.12 -4.16
C GLU A 63 3.22 4.97 -3.89
N VAL A 64 3.23 4.46 -2.66
CA VAL A 64 4.07 3.36 -2.19
C VAL A 64 3.31 2.04 -2.23
N GLY A 65 3.79 1.12 -3.07
CA GLY A 65 3.11 -0.11 -3.45
C GLY A 65 2.00 0.15 -4.48
N CYS A 66 2.35 0.86 -5.55
CA CYS A 66 1.39 1.34 -6.55
C CYS A 66 0.76 0.23 -7.42
N GLY A 67 1.30 -1.00 -7.39
CA GLY A 67 0.80 -2.13 -8.16
C GLY A 67 0.69 -1.82 -9.65
N THR A 68 -0.45 -2.13 -10.25
CA THR A 68 -0.74 -1.84 -11.67
C THR A 68 -1.05 -0.36 -11.95
N GLY A 69 -1.00 0.51 -10.93
CA GLY A 69 -1.14 1.96 -11.07
C GLY A 69 -2.58 2.47 -11.18
N LEU A 70 -3.58 1.68 -10.77
CA LEU A 70 -5.00 2.09 -10.84
C LEU A 70 -5.30 3.37 -10.05
N LEU A 71 -4.77 3.47 -8.81
CA LEU A 71 -4.92 4.67 -8.00
C LEU A 71 -3.99 5.78 -8.49
N LEU A 72 -2.72 5.46 -8.79
CA LEU A 72 -1.75 6.41 -9.31
C LEU A 72 -2.26 7.19 -10.52
N ALA A 73 -2.92 6.52 -11.46
CA ALA A 73 -3.53 7.16 -12.63
C ALA A 73 -4.61 8.19 -12.24
N ARG A 74 -5.43 7.87 -11.24
CA ARG A 74 -6.47 8.77 -10.72
C ARG A 74 -5.88 9.94 -9.93
N ILE A 75 -4.78 9.69 -9.21
CA ILE A 75 -4.02 10.72 -8.48
C ILE A 75 -3.37 11.70 -9.47
N GLY A 76 -2.79 11.20 -10.56
CA GLY A 76 -2.19 12.01 -11.62
C GLY A 76 -3.15 13.00 -12.30
N ALA A 77 -4.47 12.79 -12.20
CA ALA A 77 -5.47 13.70 -12.74
C ALA A 77 -5.61 15.02 -11.96
N PHE A 78 -5.11 15.09 -10.73
CA PHE A 78 -5.21 16.30 -9.88
C PHE A 78 -3.90 16.69 -9.17
N ALA A 79 -2.94 15.77 -9.08
CA ALA A 79 -1.61 16.07 -8.57
C ALA A 79 -0.81 16.89 -9.59
N ARG A 80 0.20 17.63 -9.12
CA ARG A 80 1.18 18.30 -10.01
C ARG A 80 2.11 17.28 -10.65
N SER A 81 2.55 16.33 -9.84
CA SER A 81 3.30 15.15 -10.28
C SER A 81 2.86 13.96 -9.44
N ALA A 82 2.78 12.78 -10.07
CA ALA A 82 2.40 11.54 -9.40
C ALA A 82 3.40 10.46 -9.80
N ARG A 83 4.07 9.87 -8.81
CA ARG A 83 5.06 8.82 -9.00
C ARG A 83 4.70 7.58 -8.20
N GLY A 84 4.96 6.40 -8.75
CA GLY A 84 4.72 5.13 -8.07
C GLY A 84 6.00 4.38 -7.76
N VAL A 85 5.99 3.60 -6.68
CA VAL A 85 7.00 2.58 -6.42
C VAL A 85 6.32 1.26 -6.08
N ASP A 86 6.84 0.15 -6.61
CA ASP A 86 6.37 -1.19 -6.26
C ASP A 86 7.54 -2.18 -6.26
N LEU A 87 7.41 -3.27 -5.52
CA LEU A 87 8.44 -4.32 -5.43
C LEU A 87 8.36 -5.28 -6.62
N SER A 88 7.20 -5.39 -7.27
CA SER A 88 6.90 -6.37 -8.33
C SER A 88 7.15 -5.77 -9.73
N PRO A 89 8.17 -6.24 -10.48
CA PRO A 89 8.32 -5.91 -11.89
C PRO A 89 7.08 -6.16 -12.73
N GLY A 90 6.34 -7.27 -12.50
CA GLY A 90 5.15 -7.60 -13.27
C GLY A 90 4.01 -6.59 -13.07
N MET A 91 3.81 -6.12 -11.83
CA MET A 91 2.86 -5.05 -11.55
C MET A 91 3.28 -3.73 -12.22
N LEU A 92 4.58 -3.41 -12.18
CA LEU A 92 5.12 -2.20 -12.78
C LEU A 92 5.07 -2.20 -14.31
N GLU A 93 5.10 -3.37 -14.95
CA GLU A 93 4.90 -3.48 -16.40
C GLU A 93 3.55 -2.89 -16.81
N HIS A 94 2.46 -3.31 -16.17
CA HIS A 94 1.13 -2.75 -16.40
C HIS A 94 1.05 -1.25 -16.11
N ALA A 95 1.68 -0.78 -15.04
CA ALA A 95 1.71 0.65 -14.72
C ALA A 95 2.46 1.46 -15.80
N ARG A 96 3.57 0.93 -16.34
CA ARG A 96 4.32 1.57 -17.44
C ARG A 96 3.54 1.56 -18.76
N GLU A 97 2.80 0.49 -19.06
CA GLU A 97 1.91 0.42 -20.24
C GLU A 97 0.82 1.51 -20.20
N ARG A 98 0.39 1.93 -19.00
CA ARG A 98 -0.52 3.06 -18.78
C ARG A 98 0.15 4.43 -18.93
N GLY A 99 1.46 4.48 -19.16
CA GLY A 99 2.25 5.71 -19.26
C GLY A 99 2.53 6.39 -17.91
N LEU A 100 2.51 5.64 -16.81
CA LEU A 100 2.75 6.18 -15.46
C LEU A 100 4.26 6.23 -15.13
N ASP A 101 4.68 7.24 -14.36
CA ASP A 101 6.05 7.33 -13.83
C ASP A 101 6.18 6.41 -12.61
N VAL A 102 6.82 5.26 -12.81
CA VAL A 102 6.97 4.23 -11.78
C VAL A 102 8.38 3.64 -11.74
N VAL A 103 8.81 3.25 -10.53
CA VAL A 103 10.13 2.65 -10.28
C VAL A 103 10.02 1.38 -9.42
N GLU A 104 10.94 0.44 -9.63
CA GLU A 104 11.06 -0.73 -8.75
C GLU A 104 11.72 -0.33 -7.43
N GLY A 105 11.14 -0.72 -6.31
CA GLY A 105 11.70 -0.42 -4.99
C GLY A 105 10.89 -1.01 -3.84
N SER A 106 11.54 -1.11 -2.67
CA SER A 106 10.90 -1.58 -1.44
C SER A 106 10.32 -0.39 -0.65
N ALA A 107 9.15 -0.58 -0.04
CA ALA A 107 8.58 0.38 0.90
C ALA A 107 9.51 0.63 2.12
N THR A 108 10.37 -0.32 2.47
CA THR A 108 11.31 -0.21 3.60
C THR A 108 12.67 0.40 3.23
N THR A 109 12.91 0.65 1.95
CA THR A 109 14.12 1.33 1.44
C THR A 109 13.74 2.03 0.13
N LEU A 110 13.08 3.19 0.26
CA LEU A 110 12.53 3.94 -0.87
C LEU A 110 13.67 4.53 -1.72
N PRO A 111 13.66 4.33 -3.06
CA PRO A 111 14.72 4.80 -3.96
C PRO A 111 14.57 6.30 -4.31
N PHE A 112 14.25 7.14 -3.32
CA PHE A 112 14.07 8.57 -3.45
C PHE A 112 14.88 9.33 -2.41
N ALA A 113 15.32 10.54 -2.76
CA ALA A 113 15.98 11.43 -1.83
C ALA A 113 14.99 11.90 -0.75
N ASP A 114 15.54 12.36 0.36
CA ASP A 114 14.77 12.99 1.44
C ASP A 114 13.99 14.19 0.89
N GLU A 115 12.82 14.48 1.48
CA GLU A 115 12.06 15.70 1.20
C GLU A 115 11.72 15.92 -0.31
N SER A 116 11.52 14.83 -1.05
CA SER A 116 11.24 14.85 -2.50
C SER A 116 9.77 15.04 -2.86
N PHE A 117 8.85 14.74 -1.94
CA PHE A 117 7.41 14.76 -2.18
C PHE A 117 6.68 15.61 -1.15
N ASP A 118 5.51 16.13 -1.52
CA ASP A 118 4.61 16.81 -0.57
C ASP A 118 3.70 15.80 0.14
N VAL A 119 3.35 14.71 -0.54
CA VAL A 119 2.49 13.64 -0.02
C VAL A 119 3.05 12.28 -0.40
N ALA A 120 3.11 11.35 0.56
CA ALA A 120 3.31 9.93 0.31
C ALA A 120 2.08 9.15 0.77
N CYS A 121 1.52 8.30 -0.08
CA CYS A 121 0.36 7.47 0.23
C CYS A 121 0.64 5.98 0.02
N SER A 122 0.00 5.11 0.80
CA SER A 122 0.11 3.66 0.64
C SER A 122 -1.22 2.99 1.01
N PHE A 123 -1.79 2.27 0.04
CA PHE A 123 -3.09 1.60 0.15
C PHE A 123 -2.92 0.12 -0.07
N LYS A 124 -3.55 -0.70 0.77
CA LYS A 124 -3.57 -2.18 0.68
C LYS A 124 -2.19 -2.85 0.67
N VAL A 125 -1.14 -2.13 1.10
CA VAL A 125 0.27 -2.56 1.03
C VAL A 125 0.89 -2.73 2.41
N LEU A 126 0.76 -1.72 3.30
CA LEU A 126 1.41 -1.74 4.62
C LEU A 126 0.98 -2.93 5.49
N ALA A 127 -0.22 -3.46 5.25
CA ALA A 127 -0.70 -4.69 5.89
C ALA A 127 0.18 -5.92 5.56
N HIS A 128 0.98 -5.86 4.51
CA HIS A 128 1.86 -6.93 4.04
C HIS A 128 3.34 -6.66 4.31
N VAL A 129 3.66 -5.51 4.90
CA VAL A 129 5.04 -5.14 5.26
C VAL A 129 5.32 -5.53 6.71
N GLU A 130 6.29 -6.42 6.91
CA GLU A 130 6.69 -6.88 8.24
C GLU A 130 7.27 -5.74 9.09
N ASP A 131 8.30 -5.06 8.58
CA ASP A 131 8.87 -3.86 9.21
C ASP A 131 8.11 -2.59 8.81
N VAL A 132 6.84 -2.54 9.19
CA VAL A 132 5.98 -1.38 8.89
C VAL A 132 6.53 -0.07 9.48
N ARG A 133 7.24 -0.14 10.62
CA ARG A 133 7.83 1.05 11.25
C ARG A 133 8.88 1.64 10.32
N ARG A 134 9.76 0.81 9.76
CA ARG A 134 10.73 1.24 8.76
C ARG A 134 10.06 1.78 7.51
N ALA A 135 8.99 1.14 7.02
CA ALA A 135 8.27 1.67 5.86
C ALA A 135 7.64 3.05 6.12
N LEU A 136 7.01 3.24 7.29
CA LEU A 136 6.47 4.54 7.69
C LEU A 136 7.58 5.59 7.87
N SER A 137 8.74 5.20 8.42
CA SER A 137 9.90 6.09 8.51
C SER A 137 10.41 6.51 7.13
N GLU A 138 10.51 5.59 6.17
CA GLU A 138 10.90 5.91 4.79
C GLU A 138 9.88 6.83 4.10
N MET A 139 8.59 6.55 4.25
CA MET A 139 7.53 7.43 3.75
C MET A 139 7.62 8.82 4.36
N ALA A 140 7.93 8.95 5.65
CA ALA A 140 8.13 10.24 6.30
C ALA A 140 9.40 10.94 5.81
N ARG A 141 10.51 10.21 5.62
CA ARG A 141 11.81 10.73 5.14
C ARG A 141 11.68 11.39 3.77
N VAL A 142 10.99 10.75 2.84
CA VAL A 142 10.84 11.28 1.47
C VAL A 142 9.82 12.42 1.37
N VAL A 143 9.05 12.67 2.43
CA VAL A 143 8.07 13.76 2.49
C VAL A 143 8.71 15.01 3.08
N ARG A 144 8.48 16.16 2.44
CA ARG A 144 8.94 17.47 2.90
C ARG A 144 8.39 17.82 4.28
N PRO A 145 9.11 18.59 5.10
CA PRO A 145 8.56 19.15 6.33
C PRO A 145 7.22 19.89 6.07
N GLY A 146 6.18 19.53 6.83
CA GLY A 146 4.82 20.05 6.64
C GLY A 146 3.99 19.33 5.56
N GLY A 147 4.57 18.34 4.88
CA GLY A 147 3.87 17.41 4.00
C GLY A 147 3.07 16.35 4.76
N HIS A 148 2.46 15.42 4.01
CA HIS A 148 1.54 14.43 4.57
C HIS A 148 1.91 12.99 4.20
N VAL A 149 1.81 12.10 5.18
CA VAL A 149 1.84 10.65 4.96
C VAL A 149 0.42 10.10 5.14
N ILE A 150 -0.06 9.36 4.15
CA ILE A 150 -1.35 8.69 4.15
C ILE A 150 -1.11 7.19 4.17
N ALA A 151 -1.53 6.52 5.23
CA ALA A 151 -1.30 5.10 5.45
C ALA A 151 -2.60 4.37 5.72
N GLU A 152 -2.90 3.33 4.94
CA GLU A 152 -4.03 2.45 5.18
C GLU A 152 -3.65 1.24 6.04
N PHE A 153 -4.51 0.92 7.01
CA PHE A 153 -4.40 -0.28 7.83
C PHE A 153 -5.72 -1.04 7.86
N TYR A 154 -5.65 -2.37 7.84
CA TYR A 154 -6.84 -3.20 8.03
C TYR A 154 -7.27 -3.22 9.49
N ASN A 155 -8.53 -2.87 9.71
CA ASN A 155 -9.13 -2.81 11.04
C ASN A 155 -9.44 -4.24 11.55
N PRO A 156 -8.93 -4.68 12.72
CA PRO A 156 -9.21 -6.00 13.28
C PRO A 156 -10.69 -6.20 13.65
N TYR A 157 -11.45 -5.13 13.87
CA TYR A 157 -12.88 -5.19 14.18
C TYR A 157 -13.78 -5.18 12.94
N SER A 158 -13.23 -5.34 11.75
CA SER A 158 -14.00 -5.47 10.52
C SER A 158 -14.53 -6.90 10.33
N LEU A 159 -15.61 -7.06 9.56
CA LEU A 159 -16.10 -8.38 9.16
C LEU A 159 -14.99 -9.19 8.47
N ARG A 160 -14.16 -8.54 7.65
CA ARG A 160 -12.98 -9.16 7.04
C ARG A 160 -11.96 -9.64 8.08
N GLY A 161 -11.69 -8.85 9.12
CA GLY A 161 -10.83 -9.24 10.24
C GLY A 161 -11.39 -10.45 11.00
N LEU A 162 -12.71 -10.48 11.22
CA LEU A 162 -13.40 -11.63 11.83
C LEU A 162 -13.32 -12.89 10.96
N VAL A 163 -13.59 -12.77 9.65
CA VAL A 163 -13.50 -13.88 8.69
C VAL A 163 -12.07 -14.39 8.59
N LYS A 164 -11.06 -13.52 8.56
CA LYS A 164 -9.65 -13.97 8.51
C LYS A 164 -9.19 -14.65 9.80
N LYS A 165 -9.80 -14.30 10.94
CA LYS A 165 -9.51 -14.93 12.24
C LYS A 165 -10.20 -16.29 12.42
N LEU A 166 -11.40 -16.46 11.86
CA LEU A 166 -12.26 -17.63 12.10
C LEU A 166 -12.43 -18.55 10.89
N GLY A 167 -12.11 -18.07 9.69
CA GLY A 167 -12.29 -18.78 8.43
C GLY A 167 -11.09 -19.65 8.06
N PRO A 168 -11.29 -20.66 7.20
CA PRO A 168 -10.20 -21.46 6.66
C PRO A 168 -9.29 -20.59 5.78
N ALA A 169 -7.97 -20.84 5.78
CA ALA A 169 -7.05 -20.16 4.89
C ALA A 169 -7.42 -20.45 3.42
N GLY A 170 -7.74 -19.41 2.64
CA GLY A 170 -8.09 -19.55 1.23
C GLY A 170 -6.88 -19.96 0.38
N ALA A 171 -7.12 -20.77 -0.65
CA ALA A 171 -6.13 -20.97 -1.72
C ALA A 171 -6.15 -19.76 -2.66
N ILE A 172 -4.97 -19.20 -2.96
CA ILE A 172 -4.82 -18.03 -3.86
C ILE A 172 -4.33 -18.46 -5.24
N SER A 173 -3.50 -19.49 -5.33
CA SER A 173 -3.12 -20.18 -6.57
C SER A 173 -2.91 -21.68 -6.30
N ASP A 174 -2.59 -22.45 -7.35
CA ASP A 174 -2.24 -23.87 -7.22
C ASP A 174 -0.98 -24.10 -6.36
N GLN A 175 -0.13 -23.06 -6.19
CA GLN A 175 1.12 -23.11 -5.44
C GLN A 175 1.15 -22.22 -4.19
N THR A 176 0.22 -21.27 -4.03
CA THR A 176 0.25 -20.30 -2.93
C THR A 176 -1.04 -20.31 -2.10
N ARG A 177 -0.87 -20.48 -0.79
CA ARG A 177 -1.93 -20.30 0.22
C ARG A 177 -1.91 -18.88 0.74
N GLU A 178 -3.06 -18.35 1.14
CA GLU A 178 -3.17 -17.03 1.76
C GLU A 178 -2.31 -16.87 3.03
N SER A 179 -1.96 -17.99 3.67
CA SER A 179 -1.02 -18.05 4.80
C SER A 179 0.43 -17.71 4.44
N ALA A 180 0.80 -17.66 3.15
CA ALA A 180 2.16 -17.35 2.70
C ALA A 180 2.44 -15.84 2.65
N VAL A 181 1.41 -15.00 2.67
CA VAL A 181 1.56 -13.54 2.68
C VAL A 181 1.26 -13.02 4.08
N TYR A 182 2.29 -12.51 4.76
CA TYR A 182 2.12 -11.84 6.04
C TYR A 182 1.00 -10.80 5.93
N THR A 183 0.03 -10.84 6.86
CA THR A 183 -1.05 -9.86 6.90
C THR A 183 -1.25 -9.40 8.33
N ARG A 184 -0.98 -8.11 8.60
CA ARG A 184 -1.26 -7.47 9.88
C ARG A 184 -2.64 -6.81 9.89
N PHE A 185 -3.23 -6.73 11.08
CA PHE A 185 -4.45 -5.97 11.36
C PHE A 185 -4.17 -5.08 12.57
N ASP A 186 -4.28 -3.78 12.40
CA ASP A 186 -3.96 -2.80 13.43
C ASP A 186 -5.21 -2.01 13.80
N ALA A 187 -5.59 -2.06 15.08
CA ALA A 187 -6.59 -1.15 15.60
C ALA A 187 -6.07 0.30 15.48
N PRO A 188 -6.94 1.31 15.35
CA PRO A 188 -6.52 2.70 15.14
C PRO A 188 -5.47 3.21 16.15
N ARG A 189 -5.59 2.83 17.42
CA ARG A 189 -4.61 3.19 18.46
C ARG A 189 -3.25 2.52 18.25
N ALA A 190 -3.24 1.25 17.83
CA ALA A 190 -2.01 0.52 17.53
C ALA A 190 -1.32 1.13 16.31
N ALA A 191 -2.09 1.44 15.26
CA ALA A 191 -1.59 2.11 14.06
C ALA A 191 -0.96 3.47 14.38
N ALA A 192 -1.59 4.27 15.23
CA ALA A 192 -1.05 5.56 15.67
C ALA A 192 0.29 5.42 16.43
N ALA A 193 0.48 4.34 17.19
CA ALA A 193 1.73 4.06 17.91
C ALA A 193 2.88 3.58 17.00
N LEU A 194 2.61 3.34 15.71
CA LEU A 194 3.62 2.99 14.71
C LEU A 194 4.26 4.22 14.06
N MET A 195 3.67 5.39 14.20
CA MET A 195 4.15 6.62 13.57
C MET A 195 5.58 6.94 14.02
N PRO A 196 6.48 7.31 13.08
CA PRO A 196 7.85 7.68 13.43
C PRO A 196 7.88 9.00 14.22
N GLU A 197 9.01 9.27 14.86
CA GLU A 197 9.22 10.54 15.56
C GLU A 197 9.05 11.73 14.61
N GLY A 198 8.52 12.84 15.12
CA GLY A 198 8.23 14.04 14.31
C GLY A 198 6.96 13.96 13.46
N VAL A 199 6.30 12.80 13.36
CA VAL A 199 5.01 12.66 12.68
C VAL A 199 3.86 12.72 13.68
N ARG A 200 2.81 13.47 13.35
CA ARG A 200 1.58 13.58 14.13
C ARG A 200 0.37 13.20 13.28
N VAL A 201 -0.54 12.41 13.85
CA VAL A 201 -1.82 12.11 13.23
C VAL A 201 -2.70 13.37 13.21
N VAL A 202 -3.04 13.85 12.01
CA VAL A 202 -3.88 15.05 11.81
C VAL A 202 -5.30 14.71 11.36
N ALA A 203 -5.50 13.54 10.77
CA ALA A 203 -6.78 13.03 10.33
C ALA A 203 -6.78 11.50 10.33
N ALA A 204 -7.94 10.90 10.56
CA ALA A 204 -8.17 9.48 10.39
C ALA A 204 -9.57 9.28 9.81
N ARG A 205 -9.71 8.40 8.82
CA ARG A 205 -10.99 8.07 8.19
C ARG A 205 -11.18 6.56 8.22
N GLY A 206 -12.21 6.09 8.91
CA GLY A 206 -12.61 4.70 8.85
C GLY A 206 -13.50 4.48 7.64
N VAL A 207 -13.11 3.56 6.75
CA VAL A 207 -13.98 3.08 5.67
C VAL A 207 -14.81 1.92 6.24
N ARG A 208 -16.09 2.17 6.52
CA ARG A 208 -17.05 1.12 6.90
C ARG A 208 -17.89 0.79 5.68
N ILE A 209 -17.73 -0.42 5.18
CA ILE A 209 -18.54 -0.92 4.07
C ILE A 209 -19.58 -1.83 4.72
N VAL A 210 -20.79 -1.31 4.85
CA VAL A 210 -21.96 -2.12 5.16
C VAL A 210 -22.50 -2.54 3.80
N THR A 211 -22.24 -3.79 3.39
CA THR A 211 -23.04 -4.40 2.34
C THR A 211 -24.49 -4.47 2.85
N PRO A 212 -25.48 -3.99 2.09
CA PRO A 212 -26.89 -4.10 2.46
C PRO A 212 -27.30 -5.56 2.73
#